data_AF-A0A2G9N3Y4-F1
#
_entry.id   AF-A0A2G9N3Y4-F1
#
_cell.length_a   1.000
_cell.length_b   1.000
_cell.length_c   1.000
_cell.angle_alpha   90.00
_cell.angle_beta   90.00
_cell.angle_gamma   90.00
#
_symmetry.space_group_name_H-M   'P 1'
#
loop_
_entity.id
_entity.type
_entity.pdbx_description
1 polymer ?
#
loop_
_entity_poly.entity_id
_entity_poly.type
_entity_poly.pdbx_seq_one_letter_code
_entity_poly.pdbx_strand_id
1 'polypeptide(L)'
;MFVLMMNGHVACLKTATGVGNKVDEKHVALIAPMLKKSRLKAAGGISTLSQTKRLFELGANKIGSSKGFEILAEAKQELELSSELK
;
A
#
# COMPACT_ATOMS: atom_id res chain seq x y z
N MET A 1 8.19 -10.74 15.84
CA MET A 1 7.24 -11.15 14.78
C MET A 1 7.83 -10.97 13.37
N PHE A 2 8.40 -9.80 13.04
CA PHE A 2 8.92 -9.50 11.69
C PHE A 2 10.04 -10.44 11.21
N VAL A 3 11.04 -10.70 12.05
CA VAL A 3 12.18 -11.58 11.73
C VAL A 3 11.75 -13.04 11.46
N LEU A 4 10.70 -13.53 12.14
CA LEU A 4 10.20 -14.88 11.93
C LEU A 4 9.60 -15.08 10.52
N MET A 5 8.88 -14.08 10.00
CA MET A 5 8.24 -14.20 8.68
C MET A 5 9.23 -14.16 7.53
N MET A 6 10.37 -13.50 7.69
CA MET A 6 11.43 -13.49 6.68
C MET A 6 12.07 -14.87 6.47
N ASN A 7 12.13 -15.69 7.53
CA ASN A 7 12.63 -17.07 7.47
C ASN A 7 11.55 -18.08 7.08
N GLY A 8 10.27 -17.72 7.21
CA GLY A 8 9.13 -18.59 6.91
C GLY A 8 8.71 -18.63 5.43
N HIS A 9 9.49 -18.06 4.51
CA HIS A 9 9.19 -18.02 3.06
C HIS A 9 7.79 -17.47 2.72
N VAL A 10 7.29 -16.52 3.51
CA VAL A 10 5.95 -15.95 3.30
C VAL A 10 5.95 -15.10 2.03
N ALA A 11 4.97 -15.32 1.14
CA ALA A 11 4.87 -14.59 -0.12
C ALA A 11 4.53 -13.10 0.05
N CYS A 12 3.74 -12.75 1.07
CA CYS A 12 3.29 -11.39 1.31
C CYS A 12 3.05 -11.11 2.79
N LEU A 13 3.60 -10.00 3.29
CA LEU A 13 3.23 -9.45 4.58
C LEU A 13 2.09 -8.43 4.40
N LYS A 14 1.24 -8.28 5.41
CA LYS A 14 0.13 -7.33 5.44
C LYS A 14 0.24 -6.43 6.66
N THR A 15 0.05 -5.13 6.51
CA THR A 15 0.23 -4.15 7.62
C THR A 15 -0.86 -4.25 8.68
N ALA A 16 -2.13 -4.37 8.29
CA ALA A 16 -3.26 -4.44 9.22
C ALA A 16 -4.36 -5.39 8.75
N THR A 17 -5.17 -5.88 9.69
CA THR A 17 -6.34 -6.74 9.42
C THR A 17 -7.50 -5.94 8.82
N GLY A 18 -7.64 -4.67 9.19
CA GLY A 18 -8.77 -3.80 8.83
C GLY A 18 -9.73 -3.54 9.98
N VAL A 19 -9.47 -4.09 11.17
CA VAL A 19 -10.22 -3.85 12.41
C VAL A 19 -9.30 -3.17 13.42
N GLY A 20 -9.74 -2.04 13.99
CA GLY A 20 -9.04 -1.30 15.04
C GLY A 20 -7.84 -0.45 14.58
N ASN A 21 -7.01 -0.95 13.67
CA ASN A 21 -5.77 -0.28 13.26
C ASN A 21 -5.82 0.23 11.81
N LYS A 22 -5.45 1.51 11.63
CA LYS A 22 -5.18 2.11 10.32
C LYS A 22 -3.76 1.76 9.86
N VAL A 23 -3.50 1.87 8.56
CA VAL A 23 -2.13 1.77 8.03
C VAL A 23 -1.29 2.92 8.57
N ASP A 24 -0.05 2.63 8.98
CA ASP A 24 0.94 3.63 9.35
C ASP A 24 2.08 3.60 8.32
N GLU A 25 2.33 4.74 7.69
CA GLU A 25 3.40 4.95 6.71
C GLU A 25 4.78 4.61 7.28
N LYS A 26 5.02 4.89 8.57
CA LYS A 26 6.30 4.59 9.22
C LYS A 26 6.58 3.10 9.23
N HIS A 27 5.55 2.27 9.43
CA HIS A 27 5.69 0.82 9.38
C HIS A 27 6.02 0.35 7.97
N VAL A 28 5.40 0.94 6.94
CA VAL A 28 5.67 0.60 5.54
C VAL A 28 7.12 0.94 5.19
N ALA A 29 7.55 2.17 5.49
CA ALA A 29 8.90 2.65 5.23
C ALA A 29 9.98 1.81 5.94
N LEU A 30 9.69 1.35 7.16
CA LEU A 30 10.60 0.50 7.93
C LEU A 30 10.67 -0.93 7.38
N ILE A 31 9.52 -1.50 7.01
CA ILE A 31 9.40 -2.92 6.65
C ILE A 31 9.83 -3.18 5.21
N ALA A 32 9.40 -2.34 4.26
CA ALA A 32 9.58 -2.60 2.84
C ALA A 32 11.05 -2.85 2.45
N PRO A 33 12.05 -2.08 2.92
CA PRO A 33 13.45 -2.30 2.58
C PRO A 33 14.01 -3.63 3.11
N MET A 34 13.40 -4.18 4.17
CA MET A 34 13.85 -5.44 4.75
C MET A 34 13.34 -6.65 3.94
N LEU A 35 12.27 -6.49 3.13
CA LEU A 35 11.70 -7.58 2.35
C LEU A 35 12.47 -7.79 1.05
N LYS A 36 13.28 -8.86 0.99
CA LYS A 36 14.03 -9.21 -0.24
C LYS A 36 13.22 -10.04 -1.23
N LYS A 37 12.48 -11.04 -0.75
CA LYS A 37 11.74 -12.03 -1.57
C LYS A 37 10.22 -11.96 -1.38
N SER A 38 9.77 -11.29 -0.33
CA SER A 38 8.36 -11.16 0.03
C SER A 38 7.82 -9.81 -0.45
N ARG A 39 6.51 -9.76 -0.71
CA ARG A 39 5.83 -8.49 -1.00
C ARG A 39 5.23 -7.87 0.25
N LEU A 40 4.99 -6.56 0.23
CA LEU A 40 4.25 -5.84 1.25
C LEU A 40 2.88 -5.40 0.74
N LYS A 41 1.81 -5.78 1.45
CA LYS A 41 0.46 -5.28 1.24
C LYS A 41 0.11 -4.26 2.33
N ALA A 42 0.07 -2.98 1.96
CA ALA A 42 -0.45 -1.93 2.82
C ALA A 42 -1.98 -2.00 2.85
N ALA A 43 -2.57 -2.12 4.03
CA ALA A 43 -4.01 -2.23 4.23
C ALA A 43 -4.44 -1.55 5.54
N GLY A 44 -5.67 -1.02 5.54
CA GLY A 44 -6.32 -0.42 6.70
C GLY A 44 -6.59 1.08 6.52
N GLY A 45 -7.85 1.45 6.26
CA GLY A 45 -8.28 2.85 6.23
C GLY A 45 -7.75 3.70 5.08
N ILE A 46 -7.29 3.09 3.98
CA ILE A 46 -6.79 3.78 2.79
C ILE A 46 -7.99 4.17 1.92
N SER A 47 -8.22 5.46 1.68
CA SER A 47 -9.43 5.94 1.01
C SER A 47 -9.21 6.87 -0.17
N THR A 48 -7.96 7.27 -0.44
CA THR A 48 -7.62 8.24 -1.49
C THR A 48 -6.50 7.75 -2.38
N LEU A 49 -6.42 8.32 -3.59
CA LEU A 49 -5.31 8.08 -4.50
C LEU A 49 -3.98 8.59 -3.95
N SER A 50 -3.99 9.76 -3.29
CA SER A 50 -2.78 10.33 -2.69
C SER A 50 -2.15 9.39 -1.66
N GLN A 51 -2.95 8.84 -0.74
CA GLN A 51 -2.46 7.84 0.22
C GLN A 51 -1.92 6.59 -0.49
N THR A 52 -2.63 6.13 -1.52
CA THR A 52 -2.21 4.97 -2.32
C THR A 52 -0.83 5.19 -2.93
N LYS A 53 -0.61 6.32 -3.61
CA LYS A 53 0.67 6.69 -4.22
C LYS A 53 1.77 6.77 -3.18
N ARG A 54 1.48 7.44 -2.06
CA ARG A 54 2.43 7.58 -0.96
C ARG A 54 2.89 6.22 -0.42
N LEU A 55 1.97 5.26 -0.25
CA LEU A 55 2.32 3.92 0.23
C LEU A 55 3.15 3.14 -0.79
N PHE A 56 2.91 3.32 -2.09
CA PHE A 56 3.76 2.75 -3.14
C PHE A 56 5.17 3.36 -3.13
N GLU A 57 5.29 4.68 -2.99
CA GLU A 57 6.59 5.37 -2.84
C GLU A 57 7.40 4.84 -1.65
N LEU A 58 6.72 4.54 -0.54
CA LEU A 58 7.32 3.98 0.67
C LEU A 58 7.65 2.47 0.54
N GLY A 59 7.33 1.84 -0.59
CA GLY A 59 7.73 0.48 -0.90
C GLY A 59 6.66 -0.59 -0.70
N ALA A 60 5.38 -0.22 -0.48
CA ALA A 60 4.30 -1.19 -0.60
C ALA A 60 4.22 -1.72 -2.03
N ASN A 61 3.89 -3.00 -2.21
CA ASN A 61 3.67 -3.60 -3.53
C ASN A 61 2.19 -3.82 -3.85
N LYS A 62 1.34 -3.82 -2.83
CA LYS A 62 -0.11 -4.05 -2.95
C LYS A 62 -0.85 -3.15 -1.98
N ILE A 63 -2.08 -2.78 -2.36
CA ILE A 63 -3.01 -2.02 -1.52
C ILE A 63 -4.21 -2.88 -1.14
N GLY A 64 -4.68 -2.74 0.09
CA GLY A 64 -5.93 -3.31 0.58
C GLY A 64 -6.85 -2.21 1.07
N SER A 65 -7.87 -1.90 0.27
CA SER A 65 -8.88 -0.89 0.57
C SER A 65 -10.28 -1.37 0.18
N SER A 66 -11.30 -0.97 0.94
CA SER A 66 -12.71 -1.10 0.58
C SER A 66 -13.21 0.04 -0.33
N LYS A 67 -12.38 1.06 -0.56
CA LYS A 67 -12.65 2.26 -1.36
C LYS A 67 -11.94 2.23 -2.72
N GLY A 68 -11.76 1.01 -3.26
CA GLY A 68 -11.00 0.80 -4.49
C GLY A 68 -11.61 1.46 -5.73
N PHE A 69 -12.94 1.52 -5.81
CA PHE A 69 -13.63 2.15 -6.93
C PHE A 69 -13.46 3.67 -6.92
N GLU A 70 -13.56 4.30 -5.74
CA GLU A 70 -13.37 5.73 -5.56
C GLU A 70 -11.91 6.13 -5.89
N ILE A 71 -10.94 5.38 -5.39
CA ILE A 71 -9.51 5.58 -5.69
C ILE A 71 -9.24 5.44 -7.19
N LEU A 72 -9.87 4.49 -7.87
CA LEU A 72 -9.71 4.29 -9.31
C LEU A 72 -10.34 5.45 -10.11
N ALA A 73 -11.48 5.97 -9.65
CA ALA A 73 -12.10 7.15 -10.27
C ALA A 73 -11.20 8.38 -10.16
N GLU A 74 -10.62 8.64 -8.98
CA GLU A 74 -9.61 9.70 -8.78
C GLU A 74 -8.42 9.52 -9.74
N ALA A 75 -7.91 8.29 -9.90
CA ALA A 75 -6.78 8.01 -10.77
C ALA A 75 -7.10 8.26 -12.24
N LYS A 76 -8.32 7.90 -12.67
CA LYS A 76 -8.77 8.13 -14.05
C LYS A 76 -8.87 9.63 -14.35
N GLN A 77 -9.45 10.41 -13.46
CA GLN A 77 -9.56 11.87 -13.61
C GLN A 77 -8.17 12.52 -13.70
N GLU A 78 -7.23 12.13 -12.84
CA GLU A 78 -5.88 12.69 -12.88
C GLU A 78 -5.13 12.36 -14.18
N LEU A 79 -5.33 11.16 -14.74
CA LEU A 79 -4.75 10.76 -16.03
C LEU A 79 -5.33 11.55 -17.20
N GLU A 80 -6.65 11.79 -17.21
CA GLU A 80 -7.33 12.61 -18.21
C GLU A 80 -6.79 14.05 -18.18
N LEU A 81 -6.70 14.67 -17.00
CA LEU A 81 -6.11 15.99 -16.82
C LEU A 81 -4.64 16.06 -17.28
N SER A 82 -3.86 15.00 -17.03
CA SER A 82 -2.45 14.93 -17.45
C SER A 82 -2.28 14.75 -18.96
N SER A 83 -3.31 14.26 -19.65
CA SER A 83 -3.31 14.09 -21.11
C SER A 83 -3.73 15.35 -21.85
N GLU A 84 -4.56 16.20 -21.24
CA GLU A 84 -4.97 17.49 -21.80
C GLU A 84 -3.88 18.56 -21.67
N LEU A 85 -2.92 18.38 -20.75
CA LEU A 85 -1.77 19.27 -20.56
C LEU A 85 -0.55 18.94 -21.45
N LYS A 86 -0.60 17.86 -22.24
CA LYS A 86 0.49 17.43 -23.14
C LYS A 86 0.18 17.76 -24.59
#